data_AF-A0A3D3UHM1-F1
#
_entry.id   AF-A0A3D3UHM1-F1
#
_cell.length_a   1.000
_cell.length_b   1.000
_cell.length_c   1.000
_cell.angle_alpha   90.00
_cell.angle_beta   90.00
_cell.angle_gamma   90.00
#
_symmetry.space_group_name_H-M   'P 1'
#
loop_
_entity.id
_entity.type
_entity.pdbx_description
1 polymer ?
#
loop_
_entity_poly.entity_id
_entity_poly.type
_entity_poly.pdbx_seq_one_letter_code
_entity_poly.pdbx_strand_id
1 'polypeptide(L)'
;VIRIIREEDEPKHELMQTFELTPLQADAILDMRLRSLRKLEEMELRREHARLSEERDGLTQLLQSEDLQWERISEQLRHTRDQFGPKTPLGKRRTLFADAPAVSEMPIEAMVEKEPITVICSEKGWVRAMKGHISPDTDIKYKDGDRGAYWLHAETTDKLLVFGTNGRFYTLGCDKLPGGRGHGEPIRLMVDLGNESDIAALFVHQPD
;
A
#
# COMPACT_ATOMS: atom_id res chain seq x y z
N VAL A 1 -13.85 24.96 70.92
CA VAL A 1 -12.86 25.49 69.96
C VAL A 1 -12.33 26.86 70.37
N ILE A 2 -13.05 27.97 70.17
CA ILE A 2 -12.50 29.33 70.43
C ILE A 2 -11.98 29.53 71.87
N ARG A 3 -12.68 28.98 72.87
CA ARG A 3 -12.22 29.01 74.28
C ARG A 3 -10.83 28.40 74.45
N ILE A 4 -10.64 27.17 73.95
CA ILE A 4 -9.37 26.44 73.99
C ILE A 4 -8.25 27.24 73.32
N ILE A 5 -8.53 27.85 72.16
CA ILE A 5 -7.54 28.67 71.43
C ILE A 5 -7.09 29.90 72.22
N ARG A 6 -7.94 30.44 73.12
CA ARG A 6 -7.66 31.67 73.89
C ARG A 6 -7.11 31.43 75.29
N GLU A 7 -7.45 30.29 75.90
CA GLU A 7 -7.21 30.02 77.33
C GLU A 7 -6.11 28.99 77.57
N GLU A 8 -5.83 28.10 76.61
CA GLU A 8 -4.82 27.04 76.77
C GLU A 8 -3.48 27.44 76.11
N ASP A 9 -2.37 27.04 76.72
CA ASP A 9 -1.01 27.35 76.22
C ASP A 9 -0.66 26.57 74.94
N GLU A 10 -1.12 25.32 74.83
CA GLU A 10 -0.91 24.45 73.67
C GLU A 10 -2.24 24.09 72.98
N PRO A 11 -2.89 25.05 72.29
CA PRO A 11 -4.27 24.88 71.81
C PRO A 11 -4.42 23.77 70.77
N LYS A 12 -3.38 23.46 70.00
CA LYS A 12 -3.40 22.35 69.03
C LYS A 12 -3.58 20.99 69.74
N HIS A 13 -2.80 20.75 70.78
CA HIS A 13 -2.82 19.49 71.53
C HIS A 13 -4.17 19.31 72.24
N GLU A 14 -4.66 20.37 72.90
CA GLU A 14 -5.95 20.36 73.59
C GLU A 14 -7.14 20.18 72.63
N LEU A 15 -7.10 20.78 71.43
CA LEU A 15 -8.12 20.55 70.40
C LEU A 15 -8.14 19.09 69.92
N MET A 16 -6.97 18.49 69.72
CA MET A 16 -6.86 17.09 69.32
C MET A 16 -7.42 16.15 70.39
N GLN A 17 -7.09 16.38 71.67
CA GLN A 17 -7.59 15.55 72.77
C GLN A 17 -9.10 15.71 73.00
N THR A 18 -9.61 16.95 72.96
CA THR A 18 -11.01 17.23 73.29
C THR A 18 -11.98 16.73 72.20
N PHE A 19 -11.60 16.83 70.92
CA PHE A 19 -12.47 16.53 69.79
C PHE A 19 -12.01 15.32 68.97
N GLU A 20 -11.02 14.57 69.47
CA GLU A 20 -10.44 13.38 68.81
C GLU A 20 -9.98 13.67 67.37
N LEU A 21 -9.40 14.85 67.15
CA LEU A 21 -8.99 15.32 65.83
C LEU A 21 -7.59 14.82 65.47
N THR A 22 -7.38 14.59 64.18
CA THR A 22 -6.03 14.37 63.64
C THR A 22 -5.21 15.67 63.67
N PRO A 23 -3.86 15.60 63.68
CA PRO A 23 -3.01 16.79 63.62
C PRO A 23 -3.37 17.73 62.46
N LEU A 24 -3.68 17.16 61.28
CA LEU A 24 -4.06 17.91 60.09
C LEU A 24 -5.40 18.64 60.25
N GLN A 25 -6.38 18.00 60.88
CA GLN A 25 -7.68 18.62 61.15
C GLN A 25 -7.56 19.75 62.19
N ALA A 26 -6.73 19.56 63.22
CA ALA A 26 -6.46 20.60 64.21
C ALA A 26 -5.77 21.82 63.58
N ASP A 27 -4.76 21.60 62.73
CA ASP A 27 -4.10 22.67 61.97
C ASP A 27 -5.10 23.40 61.06
N ALA A 28 -5.95 22.67 60.33
CA ALA A 28 -6.96 23.27 59.46
C ALA A 28 -7.96 24.16 60.23
N ILE A 29 -8.30 23.82 61.48
CA ILE A 29 -9.15 24.64 62.35
C ILE A 29 -8.42 25.89 62.83
N LEU A 30 -7.13 25.77 63.20
CA LEU A 30 -6.31 26.90 63.65
C LEU A 30 -6.06 27.91 62.52
N ASP A 31 -5.97 27.45 61.28
CA ASP A 31 -5.79 28.27 60.08
C ASP A 31 -7.11 28.90 59.57
N MET A 32 -8.26 28.60 60.19
CA MET A 32 -9.55 29.16 59.78
C MET A 32 -9.59 30.67 59.95
N ARG A 33 -10.09 31.36 58.91
CA ARG A 33 -10.35 32.80 58.97
C ARG A 33 -11.70 33.07 59.62
N LEU A 34 -11.82 34.15 60.41
CA LEU A 34 -13.10 34.55 61.04
C LEU A 34 -14.26 34.71 60.05
N ARG A 35 -13.98 35.11 58.80
CA ARG A 35 -15.01 35.22 57.74
C ARG A 35 -15.66 33.86 57.39
N SER A 36 -14.94 32.75 57.59
CA SER A 36 -15.40 31.39 57.31
C SER A 36 -16.39 30.87 58.34
N LEU A 37 -16.59 31.60 59.45
CA LEU A 37 -17.59 31.28 60.48
C LEU A 37 -18.99 31.84 60.15
N ARG A 38 -19.19 32.42 58.96
CA ARG A 38 -20.49 32.91 58.51
C ARG A 38 -21.42 31.74 58.19
N LYS A 39 -22.72 31.90 58.47
CA LYS A 39 -23.74 30.87 58.18
C LYS A 39 -23.80 30.46 56.70
N LEU A 40 -23.53 31.38 55.77
CA LEU A 40 -23.47 31.07 54.34
C LEU A 40 -22.34 30.09 54.00
N GLU A 41 -21.16 30.28 54.59
CA GLU A 41 -20.00 29.40 54.40
C GLU A 41 -20.29 28.01 54.96
N GLU A 42 -20.95 27.92 56.12
CA GLU A 42 -21.40 26.64 56.68
C GLU A 42 -22.37 25.92 55.74
N MET A 43 -23.33 26.66 55.14
CA MET A 43 -24.28 26.08 54.19
C MET A 43 -23.57 25.58 52.92
N GLU A 44 -22.59 26.31 52.41
CA GLU A 44 -21.79 25.90 51.25
C GLU A 44 -20.96 24.64 51.56
N LEU A 45 -20.27 24.61 52.70
CA LEU A 45 -19.52 23.44 53.15
C LEU A 45 -20.40 22.20 53.32
N ARG A 46 -21.60 22.35 53.90
CA ARG A 46 -22.55 21.24 54.03
C ARG A 46 -22.99 20.69 52.66
N ARG A 47 -23.21 21.56 51.67
CA ARG A 47 -23.56 21.14 50.29
C ARG A 47 -22.40 20.44 49.61
N GLU A 48 -21.19 21.00 49.72
CA GLU A 48 -20.00 20.39 49.15
C GLU A 48 -19.72 19.03 49.78
N HIS A 49 -19.80 18.92 51.10
CA HIS A 49 -19.67 17.65 51.81
C HIS A 49 -20.69 16.61 51.35
N ALA A 50 -21.96 17.02 51.18
CA ALA A 50 -23.01 16.11 50.68
C ALA A 50 -22.68 15.59 49.27
N ARG A 51 -22.27 16.48 48.36
CA ARG A 51 -21.86 16.12 47.00
C ARG A 51 -20.65 15.16 46.99
N LEU A 52 -19.60 15.48 47.75
CA LEU A 52 -18.40 14.65 47.83
C LEU A 52 -18.69 13.29 48.49
N SER A 53 -19.61 13.25 49.45
CA SER A 53 -20.04 12.00 50.08
C SER A 53 -20.78 11.10 49.08
N GLU A 54 -21.71 11.68 48.30
CA GLU A 54 -22.43 10.96 47.24
C GLU A 54 -21.47 10.46 46.15
N GLU A 55 -20.51 11.28 45.74
CA GLU A 55 -19.47 10.89 44.78
C GLU A 55 -18.60 9.76 45.32
N ARG A 56 -18.11 9.87 46.56
CA ARG A 56 -17.33 8.82 47.23
C ARG A 56 -18.12 7.51 47.28
N ASP A 57 -19.39 7.57 47.68
CA ASP A 57 -20.22 6.37 47.83
C ASP A 57 -20.46 5.71 46.47
N GLY A 58 -20.74 6.50 45.42
CA GLY A 58 -20.85 6.00 44.05
C GLY A 58 -19.56 5.35 43.54
N LEU A 59 -18.40 5.98 43.77
CA LEU A 59 -17.11 5.41 43.42
C LEU A 59 -16.79 4.14 44.20
N THR A 60 -17.13 4.10 45.49
CA THR A 60 -16.91 2.92 46.34
C THR A 60 -17.77 1.75 45.88
N GLN A 61 -19.05 2.00 45.56
CA GLN A 61 -19.94 0.99 45.00
C GLN A 61 -19.43 0.45 43.67
N LEU A 62 -18.96 1.33 42.78
CA LEU A 62 -18.36 0.94 41.51
C LEU A 62 -17.13 0.05 41.73
N LEU A 63 -16.23 0.40 42.66
CA LEU A 63 -15.03 -0.39 42.94
C LEU A 63 -15.34 -1.76 43.57
N GLN A 64 -16.48 -1.90 44.25
CA GLN A 64 -16.87 -3.14 44.92
C GLN A 64 -17.61 -4.15 44.01
N SER A 65 -18.09 -3.72 42.84
CA SER A 65 -18.85 -4.58 41.93
C SER A 65 -18.24 -4.62 40.54
N GLU A 66 -17.80 -5.81 40.13
CA GLU A 66 -17.28 -6.03 38.78
C GLU A 66 -18.36 -5.79 37.71
N ASP A 67 -19.62 -6.16 37.99
CA ASP A 67 -20.74 -5.94 37.07
C ASP A 67 -20.95 -4.45 36.77
N LEU A 68 -20.95 -3.60 37.82
CA LEU A 68 -21.06 -2.15 37.65
C LEU A 68 -19.86 -1.57 36.88
N GLN A 69 -18.66 -2.12 37.07
CA GLN A 69 -17.48 -1.72 36.30
C GLN A 69 -17.65 -2.02 34.82
N TRP A 70 -18.09 -3.23 34.48
CA TRP A 70 -18.35 -3.61 33.10
C TRP A 70 -19.48 -2.82 32.45
N GLU A 71 -20.52 -2.50 33.21
CA GLU A 71 -21.59 -1.62 32.75
C GLU A 71 -21.04 -0.23 32.41
N ARG A 72 -20.26 0.36 33.31
CA ARG A 72 -19.64 1.68 33.12
C ARG A 72 -18.67 1.70 31.93
N ILE A 73 -17.83 0.67 31.79
CA ILE A 73 -16.92 0.51 30.65
C ILE A 73 -17.72 0.40 29.35
N SER A 74 -18.79 -0.40 29.34
CA SER A 74 -19.64 -0.58 28.16
C SER A 74 -20.31 0.72 27.75
N GLU A 75 -20.79 1.50 28.71
CA GLU A 75 -21.36 2.83 28.47
C GLU A 75 -20.32 3.78 27.85
N GLN A 76 -19.11 3.85 28.44
CA GLN A 76 -18.02 4.67 27.92
C GLN A 76 -17.61 4.27 26.50
N LEU A 77 -17.47 2.97 26.22
CA LEU A 77 -17.15 2.46 24.88
C LEU A 77 -18.24 2.81 23.85
N ARG A 78 -19.52 2.73 24.24
CA ARG A 78 -20.63 3.15 23.38
C ARG A 78 -20.54 4.65 23.07
N HIS A 79 -20.27 5.49 24.06
CA HIS A 79 -20.10 6.93 23.86
C HIS A 79 -18.93 7.23 22.91
N THR A 80 -17.79 6.58 23.11
CA THR A 80 -16.63 6.71 22.20
C THR A 80 -16.96 6.25 20.78
N ARG A 81 -17.68 5.13 20.64
CA ARG A 81 -18.14 4.64 19.33
C ARG A 81 -19.11 5.62 18.66
N ASP A 82 -19.96 6.31 19.42
CA ASP A 82 -20.89 7.26 18.82
C ASP A 82 -20.16 8.52 18.31
N GLN A 83 -19.03 8.90 18.93
CA GLN A 83 -18.17 9.99 18.49
C GLN A 83 -17.20 9.59 17.35
N PHE A 84 -16.66 8.38 17.37
CA PHE A 84 -15.54 7.96 16.50
C PHE A 84 -15.80 6.70 15.69
N GLY A 85 -17.02 6.16 15.75
CA GLY A 85 -17.34 4.89 15.12
C GLY A 85 -17.48 4.97 13.60
N PRO A 86 -17.71 3.83 12.94
CA PRO A 86 -17.73 3.73 11.47
C PRO A 86 -18.80 4.59 10.78
N LYS A 87 -19.81 5.04 11.53
CA LYS A 87 -20.88 5.91 11.04
C LYS A 87 -20.46 7.38 10.96
N THR A 88 -19.38 7.78 11.64
CA THR A 88 -18.92 9.17 11.63
C THR A 88 -17.98 9.42 10.46
N PRO A 89 -17.87 10.67 9.97
CA PRO A 89 -16.93 10.99 8.89
C PRO A 89 -15.48 10.63 9.20
N LEU A 90 -15.08 10.71 10.48
CA LEU A 90 -13.73 10.39 10.95
C LEU A 90 -13.51 8.86 11.08
N GLY A 91 -14.52 8.13 11.54
CA GLY A 91 -14.40 6.69 11.79
C GLY A 91 -14.73 5.80 10.59
N LYS A 92 -15.33 6.35 9.53
CA LYS A 92 -15.71 5.58 8.34
C LYS A 92 -14.48 4.98 7.67
N ARG A 93 -14.50 3.65 7.50
CA ARG A 93 -13.45 2.92 6.77
C ARG A 93 -13.36 3.42 5.33
N ARG A 94 -12.16 3.80 4.91
CA ARG A 94 -11.87 4.34 3.58
C ARG A 94 -11.57 3.25 2.53
N THR A 95 -11.14 2.07 2.98
CA THR A 95 -10.82 0.93 2.13
C THR A 95 -12.01 -0.02 2.01
N LEU A 96 -12.13 -0.65 0.85
CA LEU A 96 -13.09 -1.72 0.59
C LEU A 96 -12.36 -3.05 0.51
N PHE A 97 -13.10 -4.14 0.73
CA PHE A 97 -12.60 -5.46 0.41
C PHE A 97 -12.80 -5.69 -1.09
N ALA A 98 -11.77 -6.22 -1.74
CA ALA A 98 -11.79 -6.60 -3.14
C ALA A 98 -10.90 -7.82 -3.34
N ASP A 99 -11.26 -8.66 -4.31
CA ASP A 99 -10.42 -9.78 -4.70
C ASP A 99 -9.16 -9.29 -5.43
N ALA A 100 -8.08 -10.06 -5.34
CA ALA A 100 -6.85 -9.74 -6.04
C ALA A 100 -7.11 -9.74 -7.56
N PRO A 101 -6.71 -8.69 -8.30
CA PRO A 101 -6.84 -8.70 -9.75
C PRO A 101 -5.97 -9.82 -10.32
N ALA A 102 -6.50 -10.53 -11.32
CA ALA A 102 -5.69 -11.46 -12.09
C ALA A 102 -4.61 -10.66 -12.81
N VAL A 103 -3.35 -10.83 -12.38
CA VAL A 103 -2.20 -10.23 -13.05
C VAL A 103 -2.06 -10.96 -14.38
N SER A 104 -2.49 -10.33 -15.48
CA SER A 104 -2.09 -10.78 -16.80
C SER A 104 -0.59 -10.55 -16.91
N GLU A 105 0.21 -11.61 -16.94
CA GLU A 105 1.61 -11.51 -17.34
C GLU A 105 1.64 -10.82 -18.70
N MET A 106 2.12 -9.57 -18.76
CA MET A 106 2.32 -8.91 -20.04
C MET A 106 3.33 -9.74 -20.83
N PRO A 107 2.98 -10.27 -22.01
CA PRO A 107 3.94 -10.95 -22.85
C PRO A 107 5.07 -9.98 -23.17
N ILE A 108 6.33 -10.42 -23.07
CA ILE A 108 7.52 -9.60 -23.37
C ILE A 108 7.45 -9.01 -24.80
N GLU A 109 6.70 -9.67 -25.69
CA GLU A 109 6.37 -9.24 -27.05
C GLU A 109 5.65 -7.87 -27.09
N ALA A 110 4.92 -7.48 -26.03
CA ALA A 110 4.27 -6.18 -25.89
C ALA A 110 5.24 -5.02 -25.60
N MET A 111 6.53 -5.31 -25.35
CA MET A 111 7.58 -4.30 -25.18
C MET A 111 8.29 -3.95 -26.50
N VAL A 112 8.07 -4.72 -27.58
CA VAL A 112 8.66 -4.44 -28.89
C VAL A 112 7.77 -3.46 -29.64
N GLU A 113 8.33 -2.31 -30.03
CA GLU A 113 7.61 -1.36 -30.88
C GLU A 113 7.30 -1.99 -32.23
N LYS A 114 6.02 -1.95 -32.60
CA LYS A 114 5.49 -2.50 -33.84
C LYS A 114 5.80 -1.57 -35.02
N GLU A 115 6.87 -1.86 -35.75
CA GLU A 115 7.30 -1.12 -36.93
C GLU A 115 7.17 -1.97 -38.20
N PRO A 116 6.71 -1.40 -39.33
CA PRO A 116 6.70 -2.09 -40.60
C PRO A 116 8.13 -2.28 -41.12
N ILE A 117 8.45 -3.48 -41.58
CA ILE A 117 9.75 -3.85 -42.12
C ILE A 117 9.60 -4.72 -43.36
N THR A 118 10.63 -4.70 -44.21
CA THR A 118 10.74 -5.59 -45.37
C THR A 118 11.89 -6.55 -45.14
N VAL A 119 11.58 -7.83 -45.03
CA VAL A 119 12.55 -8.91 -44.89
C VAL A 119 12.97 -9.35 -46.29
N ILE A 120 14.27 -9.27 -46.54
CA ILE A 120 14.87 -9.68 -47.82
C ILE A 120 15.84 -10.81 -47.51
N CYS A 121 15.67 -11.93 -48.21
CA CYS A 121 16.55 -13.08 -48.12
C CYS A 121 17.06 -13.49 -49.51
N SER A 122 18.37 -13.71 -49.62
CA SER A 122 19.01 -14.16 -50.86
C SER A 122 18.96 -15.69 -51.01
N GLU A 123 19.24 -16.19 -52.22
CA GLU A 123 19.32 -17.64 -52.47
C GLU A 123 20.42 -18.30 -51.63
N LYS A 124 21.54 -17.61 -51.37
CA LYS A 124 22.60 -18.10 -50.48
C LYS A 124 22.30 -17.90 -48.99
N GLY A 125 21.08 -17.51 -48.63
CA GLY A 125 20.62 -17.39 -47.25
C GLY A 125 21.17 -16.18 -46.50
N TRP A 126 21.48 -15.08 -47.19
CA TRP A 126 21.77 -13.80 -46.52
C TRP A 126 20.45 -13.08 -46.25
N VAL A 127 20.19 -12.75 -44.99
CA VAL A 127 18.95 -12.11 -44.55
C VAL A 127 19.22 -10.71 -44.01
N ARG A 128 18.30 -9.78 -44.27
CA ARG A 128 18.27 -8.44 -43.67
C ARG A 128 16.85 -7.88 -43.60
N ALA A 129 16.61 -7.02 -42.62
CA ALA A 129 15.37 -6.28 -42.45
C ALA A 129 15.60 -4.79 -42.77
N MET A 130 14.85 -4.27 -43.74
CA MET A 130 14.80 -2.84 -44.05
C MET A 130 13.59 -2.20 -43.39
N LYS A 131 13.73 -0.94 -42.95
CA LYS A 131 12.62 -0.19 -42.36
C LYS A 131 11.60 0.20 -43.44
N GLY A 132 10.32 0.00 -43.14
CA GLY A 132 9.20 0.23 -44.04
C GLY A 132 8.88 -0.95 -44.96
N HIS A 133 7.68 -0.92 -45.55
CA HIS A 133 7.28 -1.83 -46.62
C HIS A 133 7.75 -1.27 -47.96
N ILE A 134 8.84 -1.84 -48.47
CA ILE A 134 9.54 -1.37 -49.66
C ILE A 134 9.07 -2.17 -50.88
N SER A 135 8.81 -1.51 -52.01
CA SER A 135 8.40 -2.21 -53.23
C SER A 135 9.48 -3.20 -53.70
N PRO A 136 9.12 -4.41 -54.15
CA PRO A 136 10.03 -5.38 -54.78
C PRO A 136 10.84 -4.83 -55.96
N ASP A 137 10.37 -3.76 -56.60
CA ASP A 137 11.04 -3.09 -57.72
C ASP A 137 12.26 -2.25 -57.30
N THR A 138 12.53 -2.15 -56.00
CA THR A 138 13.64 -1.36 -55.46
C THR A 138 14.97 -2.05 -55.76
N ASP A 139 15.89 -1.33 -56.41
CA ASP A 139 17.21 -1.88 -56.73
C ASP A 139 18.03 -2.16 -55.45
N ILE A 140 18.41 -3.42 -55.30
CA ILE A 140 19.03 -3.95 -54.11
C ILE A 140 20.28 -4.74 -54.49
N LYS A 141 21.39 -4.38 -53.84
CA LYS A 141 22.68 -5.06 -54.04
C LYS A 141 22.77 -6.35 -53.23
N TYR A 142 22.93 -7.46 -53.92
CA TYR A 142 23.29 -8.76 -53.35
C TYR A 142 24.80 -8.95 -53.37
N LYS A 143 25.28 -9.98 -52.68
CA LYS A 143 26.69 -10.39 -52.72
C LYS A 143 27.03 -10.94 -54.12
N ASP A 144 28.30 -10.89 -54.52
CA ASP A 144 28.73 -11.36 -55.84
C ASP A 144 28.29 -12.80 -56.13
N GLY A 145 27.62 -12.99 -57.27
CA GLY A 145 27.05 -14.27 -57.69
C GLY A 145 25.89 -14.77 -56.82
N ASP A 146 25.19 -13.87 -56.12
CA ASP A 146 23.97 -14.13 -55.36
C ASP A 146 22.81 -13.30 -55.93
N ARG A 147 21.58 -13.71 -55.63
CA ARG A 147 20.35 -13.04 -56.09
C ARG A 147 19.25 -13.15 -55.05
N GLY A 148 18.22 -12.31 -55.20
CA GLY A 148 17.06 -12.32 -54.30
C GLY A 148 16.26 -13.62 -54.44
N ALA A 149 15.88 -14.19 -53.30
CA ALA A 149 15.01 -15.37 -53.23
C ALA A 149 13.64 -15.03 -52.63
N TYR A 150 13.64 -14.28 -51.52
CA TYR A 150 12.42 -13.95 -50.79
C TYR A 150 12.34 -12.45 -50.48
N TRP A 151 11.14 -11.90 -50.66
CA TRP A 151 10.79 -10.53 -50.34
C TRP A 151 9.48 -10.53 -49.57
N LEU A 152 9.52 -10.19 -48.29
CA LEU A 152 8.39 -10.34 -47.38
C LEU A 152 8.13 -9.03 -46.64
N HIS A 153 6.86 -8.62 -46.61
CA HIS A 153 6.41 -7.56 -45.70
C HIS A 153 6.05 -8.18 -44.37
N ALA A 154 6.63 -7.64 -43.31
CA ALA A 154 6.42 -8.07 -41.93
C ALA A 154 6.38 -6.85 -41.01
N GLU A 155 6.07 -7.10 -39.76
CA GLU A 155 6.22 -6.17 -38.65
C GLU A 155 7.29 -6.71 -37.70
N THR A 156 7.96 -5.82 -36.95
CA THR A 156 9.01 -6.20 -35.98
C THR A 156 8.52 -7.21 -34.94
N THR A 157 7.24 -7.19 -34.59
CA THR A 157 6.60 -8.14 -33.67
C THR A 157 6.30 -9.51 -34.29
N ASP A 158 6.39 -9.64 -35.61
CA ASP A 158 6.05 -10.87 -36.29
C ASP A 158 7.14 -11.93 -36.14
N LYS A 159 6.74 -13.19 -36.38
CA LYS A 159 7.63 -14.35 -36.39
C LYS A 159 7.83 -14.82 -37.83
N LEU A 160 9.07 -15.00 -38.23
CA LEU A 160 9.47 -15.53 -39.53
C LEU A 160 9.70 -17.04 -39.42
N LEU A 161 9.07 -17.81 -40.31
CA LEU A 161 9.24 -19.26 -40.39
C LEU A 161 10.17 -19.61 -41.55
N VAL A 162 11.29 -20.25 -41.21
CA VAL A 162 12.33 -20.68 -42.15
C VAL A 162 12.26 -22.19 -42.28
N PHE A 163 11.96 -22.72 -43.46
CA PHE A 163 11.98 -24.15 -43.74
C PHE A 163 13.30 -24.54 -44.40
N GLY A 164 14.03 -25.45 -43.78
CA GLY A 164 15.23 -26.05 -44.35
C GLY A 164 14.90 -27.24 -45.23
N THR A 165 15.71 -27.48 -46.25
CA THR A 165 15.70 -28.70 -47.08
C THR A 165 15.97 -29.99 -46.28
N ASN A 166 16.46 -29.86 -45.04
CA ASN A 166 16.64 -30.96 -44.08
C ASN A 166 15.33 -31.42 -43.39
N GLY A 167 14.18 -30.85 -43.76
CA GLY A 167 12.88 -31.19 -43.18
C GLY A 167 12.62 -30.57 -41.81
N ARG A 168 13.45 -29.63 -41.35
CA ARG A 168 13.23 -28.85 -40.13
C ARG A 168 12.72 -27.45 -40.48
N PHE A 169 11.97 -26.85 -39.56
CA PHE A 169 11.63 -25.43 -39.62
C PHE A 169 12.13 -24.71 -38.38
N TYR A 170 12.40 -23.42 -38.53
CA TYR A 170 12.95 -22.56 -37.50
C TYR A 170 12.10 -21.31 -37.38
N THR A 171 11.92 -20.82 -36.14
CA THR A 171 11.17 -19.59 -35.86
C THR A 171 12.15 -18.50 -35.46
N LEU A 172 12.12 -17.38 -36.18
CA LEU A 172 12.92 -16.19 -35.89
C LEU A 172 12.01 -15.01 -35.61
N GLY A 173 12.31 -14.23 -34.56
CA GLY A 173 11.65 -12.95 -34.35
C GLY A 173 12.16 -11.94 -35.38
N CYS A 174 11.26 -11.19 -36.00
CA CYS A 174 11.66 -10.20 -36.99
C CYS A 174 12.44 -9.02 -36.37
N ASP A 175 12.28 -8.78 -35.07
CA ASP A 175 13.05 -7.85 -34.25
C ASP A 175 14.56 -8.18 -34.17
N LYS A 176 14.92 -9.44 -34.37
CA LYS A 176 16.31 -9.93 -34.26
C LYS A 176 17.05 -9.96 -35.59
N LEU A 177 16.39 -9.60 -36.68
CA LEU A 177 17.00 -9.57 -38.02
C LEU A 177 18.00 -8.42 -38.14
N PRO A 178 19.07 -8.58 -38.94
CA PRO A 178 20.09 -7.56 -39.06
C PRO A 178 19.52 -6.42 -39.91
N GLY A 179 19.88 -5.18 -39.56
CA GLY A 179 19.37 -3.99 -40.26
C GLY A 179 19.81 -3.91 -41.73
N GLY A 180 19.14 -3.08 -42.51
CA GLY A 180 19.31 -2.96 -43.97
C GLY A 180 20.65 -2.44 -44.51
N ARG A 181 21.71 -2.32 -43.70
CA ARG A 181 23.05 -1.91 -44.18
C ARG A 181 23.82 -3.12 -44.73
N GLY A 182 24.50 -2.93 -45.86
CA GLY A 182 25.29 -4.00 -46.49
C GLY A 182 24.42 -5.14 -47.03
N HIS A 183 24.97 -6.35 -47.13
CA HIS A 183 24.24 -7.51 -47.67
C HIS A 183 23.44 -8.29 -46.60
N GLY A 184 23.42 -7.83 -45.35
CA GLY A 184 22.83 -8.57 -44.23
C GLY A 184 23.81 -9.58 -43.61
N GLU A 185 23.26 -10.58 -42.93
CA GLU A 185 24.03 -11.66 -42.31
C GLU A 185 23.53 -13.04 -42.80
N PRO A 186 24.38 -14.08 -42.81
CA PRO A 186 23.94 -15.43 -43.09
C PRO A 186 22.92 -15.89 -42.05
N ILE A 187 21.75 -16.37 -42.50
CA ILE A 187 20.67 -16.86 -41.63
C ILE A 187 21.13 -18.00 -40.72
N ARG A 188 22.14 -18.76 -41.15
CA ARG A 188 22.78 -19.85 -40.41
C ARG A 188 23.46 -19.40 -39.11
N LEU A 189 23.69 -18.10 -38.92
CA LEU A 189 24.17 -17.57 -37.64
C LEU A 189 23.03 -17.40 -36.62
N MET A 190 21.80 -17.28 -37.10
CA MET A 190 20.60 -17.07 -36.27
C MET A 190 19.86 -18.37 -36.00
N VAL A 191 19.96 -19.35 -36.91
CA VAL A 191 19.36 -20.68 -36.80
C VAL A 191 20.38 -21.76 -37.09
N ASP A 192 20.27 -22.90 -36.39
CA ASP A 192 21.12 -24.07 -36.59
C ASP A 192 20.75 -24.83 -37.88
N LEU A 193 21.03 -24.19 -39.02
CA LEU A 193 20.85 -24.74 -40.36
C LEU A 193 22.20 -25.28 -40.86
N GLY A 194 22.28 -26.59 -41.06
CA GLY A 194 23.50 -27.26 -41.51
C GLY A 194 24.05 -26.72 -42.84
N ASN A 195 25.36 -26.81 -43.04
CA ASN A 195 26.04 -26.25 -44.21
C ASN A 195 25.57 -26.85 -45.56
N GLU A 196 25.06 -28.08 -45.53
CA GLU A 196 24.54 -28.81 -46.70
C GLU A 196 23.04 -28.55 -46.92
N SER A 197 22.41 -27.71 -46.10
CA SER A 197 20.98 -27.42 -46.16
C SER A 197 20.72 -25.99 -46.62
N ASP A 198 19.87 -25.87 -47.64
CA ASP A 198 19.37 -24.61 -48.16
C ASP A 198 17.94 -24.33 -47.65
N ILE A 199 17.50 -23.09 -47.85
CA ILE A 199 16.16 -22.61 -47.47
C ILE A 199 15.16 -23.09 -48.54
N ALA A 200 14.25 -23.98 -48.14
CA ALA A 200 13.18 -24.48 -48.99
C ALA A 200 11.99 -23.51 -49.09
N ALA A 201 11.65 -22.84 -47.98
CA ALA A 201 10.60 -21.83 -47.95
C ALA A 201 10.83 -20.82 -46.82
N LEU A 202 10.36 -19.60 -47.01
CA LEU A 202 10.43 -18.52 -46.02
C LEU A 202 9.14 -17.70 -46.08
N PHE A 203 8.45 -17.56 -44.95
CA PHE A 203 7.23 -16.74 -44.88
C PHE A 203 6.96 -16.25 -43.45
N VAL A 204 6.16 -15.20 -43.34
CA VAL A 204 5.74 -14.63 -42.05
C VAL A 204 4.64 -15.51 -41.46
N HIS A 205 4.75 -15.86 -40.18
CA HIS A 205 3.71 -16.59 -39.45
C HIS A 205 2.46 -15.72 -39.32
N GLN A 206 1.34 -16.21 -39.85
CA GLN A 206 0.03 -15.64 -39.64
C GLN A 206 -0.69 -16.50 -38.60
N PRO A 207 -0.86 -16.04 -37.36
CA PRO A 207 -1.73 -16.70 -36.41
C PRO A 207 -3.19 -16.50 -36.85
N ASP A 208 -3.97 -17.57 -36.91
CA ASP A 208 -5.43 -17.52 -37.07
C ASP A 208 -6.11 -16.85 -35.87
#